data_AF-A0A0V0J3Q7-F1
#
_entry.id   AF-A0A0V0J3Q7-F1
#
_cell.length_a   1.000
_cell.length_b   1.000
_cell.length_c   1.000
_cell.angle_alpha   90.00
_cell.angle_beta   90.00
_cell.angle_gamma   90.00
#
_symmetry.space_group_name_H-M   'P 1'
#
loop_
_entity.id
_entity.type
_entity.pdbx_description
1 polymer ?
#
loop_
_entity_poly.entity_id
_entity_poly.type
_entity_poly.pdbx_seq_one_letter_code
_entity_poly.pdbx_strand_id
1 'polypeptide(L)'
;MGSDTVSKHLSPRESAKFITEHADHVKVNSDAIQPLAQKFYDDLKTGTFGSSWTDISMHPKTMDVSTVRWIFLVDSLNFSFWTETVKYVVSFRGETHTGYMALCAAVNRALEEGIDLLDAHVLANLTL
;
A
#
# COMPACT_ATOMS: atom_id res chain seq x y z
N MET A 1 40.46 7.38 -13.78
CA MET A 1 39.33 7.13 -14.69
C MET A 1 38.59 5.93 -14.13
N GLY A 2 37.58 6.17 -13.29
CA GLY A 2 36.78 5.09 -12.70
C GLY A 2 35.79 4.59 -13.76
N SER A 3 35.77 3.27 -13.97
CA SER A 3 34.80 2.65 -14.86
C SER A 3 33.41 2.76 -14.22
N ASP A 4 32.54 3.59 -14.81
CA ASP A 4 31.11 3.55 -14.52
C ASP A 4 30.57 2.20 -15.00
N THR A 5 30.46 1.25 -14.08
CA THR A 5 29.72 0.01 -14.30
C THR A 5 28.25 0.39 -14.48
N VAL A 6 27.79 0.38 -15.73
CA VAL A 6 26.37 0.57 -16.08
C VAL A 6 25.54 -0.46 -15.30
N SER A 7 24.61 0.02 -14.47
CA SER A 7 23.67 -0.84 -13.75
C SER A 7 22.93 -1.73 -14.74
N LYS A 8 22.89 -3.03 -14.47
CA LYS A 8 22.18 -4.02 -15.30
C LYS A 8 20.65 -3.87 -15.22
N HIS A 9 20.16 -3.04 -14.31
CA HIS A 9 18.75 -2.78 -14.07
C HIS A 9 18.42 -1.30 -14.31
N LEU A 10 17.29 -1.07 -14.98
CA LEU A 10 16.70 0.26 -15.14
C LEU A 10 16.21 0.79 -13.79
N SER A 11 16.37 2.08 -13.53
CA SER A 11 15.71 2.73 -12.39
C SER A 11 14.17 2.66 -12.53
N PRO A 12 13.39 2.90 -11.46
CA PRO A 12 11.92 2.95 -11.57
C PRO A 12 11.43 3.92 -12.65
N ARG A 13 12.06 5.09 -12.78
CA ARG A 13 11.74 6.08 -13.81
C ARG A 13 12.04 5.56 -15.22
N GLU A 14 13.22 4.99 -15.44
CA GLU A 14 13.60 4.47 -16.76
C GLU A 14 12.75 3.25 -17.15
N SER A 15 12.43 2.39 -16.17
CA SER A 15 11.52 1.26 -16.35
C SER A 15 10.13 1.72 -16.74
N ALA A 16 9.56 2.69 -16.02
CA ALA A 16 8.24 3.24 -16.32
C ALA A 16 8.19 3.90 -17.71
N LYS A 17 9.26 4.61 -18.09
CA LYS A 17 9.41 5.19 -19.42
C LYS A 17 9.43 4.09 -20.49
N PHE A 18 10.29 3.09 -20.34
CA PHE A 18 10.40 1.98 -21.28
C PHE A 18 9.05 1.27 -21.47
N ILE A 19 8.36 0.94 -20.38
CA ILE A 19 7.02 0.32 -20.43
C ILE A 19 6.03 1.21 -21.19
N THR A 20 6.00 2.51 -20.88
CA THR A 20 5.08 3.47 -21.51
C THR A 20 5.31 3.59 -23.02
N GLU A 21 6.58 3.57 -23.45
CA GLU A 21 6.95 3.67 -24.87
C GLU A 21 6.60 2.42 -25.67
N HIS A 22 6.56 1.24 -25.04
CA HIS A 22 6.37 -0.06 -25.69
C HIS A 22 4.99 -0.71 -25.42
N ALA A 23 4.15 -0.14 -24.55
CA ALA A 23 2.83 -0.71 -24.25
C ALA A 23 1.86 -0.54 -25.43
N ASP A 24 1.20 -1.62 -25.86
CA ASP A 24 0.25 -1.57 -26.99
C ASP A 24 -1.17 -1.14 -26.56
N HIS A 25 -1.63 -1.65 -25.41
CA HIS A 25 -3.03 -1.54 -24.99
C HIS A 25 -3.32 -0.40 -24.02
N VAL A 26 -2.28 0.20 -23.43
CA VAL A 26 -2.40 1.27 -22.44
C VAL A 26 -1.48 2.40 -22.85
N LYS A 27 -2.00 3.63 -22.86
CA LYS A 27 -1.24 4.84 -23.21
C LYS A 27 -1.45 5.90 -22.15
N VAL A 28 -0.43 6.71 -21.92
CA VAL A 28 -0.54 7.91 -21.07
C VAL A 28 -1.29 8.98 -21.84
N ASN A 29 -2.32 9.57 -21.22
CA ASN A 29 -3.00 10.74 -21.76
C ASN A 29 -2.18 12.00 -21.46
N SER A 30 -1.32 12.40 -22.39
CA SER A 30 -0.43 13.57 -22.25
C SER A 30 -1.19 14.87 -22.03
N ASP A 31 -2.35 15.03 -22.66
CA ASP A 31 -3.16 16.25 -22.54
C ASP A 31 -3.76 16.43 -21.14
N ALA A 32 -3.95 15.33 -20.40
CA ALA A 32 -4.44 15.36 -19.03
C ALA A 32 -3.36 15.69 -17.99
N ILE A 33 -2.07 15.61 -18.34
CA ILE A 33 -0.97 15.77 -17.38
C ILE A 33 -0.95 17.19 -16.79
N GLN A 34 -0.97 18.22 -17.64
CA GLN A 34 -0.90 19.61 -17.19
C GLN A 34 -2.12 20.02 -16.33
N PRO A 35 -3.37 19.74 -16.75
CA PRO A 35 -4.54 20.00 -15.92
C PRO A 35 -4.50 19.26 -14.57
N LEU A 36 -4.06 18.00 -14.55
CA LEU A 36 -3.97 17.21 -13.32
C LEU A 36 -2.89 17.76 -12.38
N ALA A 37 -1.73 18.13 -12.91
CA ALA A 37 -0.66 18.74 -12.13
C ALA A 37 -1.10 20.08 -11.53
N GLN A 38 -1.81 20.91 -12.30
CA GLN A 38 -2.36 22.16 -11.81
C GLN A 38 -3.37 21.92 -10.68
N LYS A 39 -4.28 20.96 -10.84
CA LYS A 39 -5.22 20.58 -9.79
C LYS A 39 -4.51 20.17 -8.50
N PHE A 40 -3.50 19.30 -8.58
CA PHE A 40 -2.75 18.86 -7.41
C PHE A 40 -2.01 20.01 -6.72
N TYR A 41 -1.44 20.92 -7.50
CA TYR A 41 -0.79 22.12 -6.97
C TYR A 41 -1.78 23.02 -6.21
N ASP A 42 -2.99 23.20 -6.75
CA ASP A 42 -4.03 23.99 -6.09
C ASP A 42 -4.54 23.29 -4.83
N ASP A 43 -4.80 21.98 -4.87
CA ASP A 43 -5.19 21.18 -3.70
C ASP A 43 -4.12 21.23 -2.59
N LEU A 44 -2.83 21.22 -2.95
CA LEU A 44 -1.72 21.35 -2.01
C LEU A 44 -1.71 22.71 -1.31
N LYS A 45 -1.98 23.79 -2.05
CA LYS A 45 -2.08 25.14 -1.49
C LYS A 45 -3.25 25.30 -0.54
N THR A 46 -4.36 24.64 -0.82
CA THR A 46 -5.57 24.71 0.02
C THR A 46 -5.53 23.74 1.20
N GLY A 47 -4.46 22.93 1.34
CA GLY A 47 -4.34 21.90 2.37
C GLY A 47 -5.33 20.75 2.20
N THR A 48 -5.89 20.58 1.00
CA THR A 48 -6.88 19.54 0.67
C THR A 48 -6.21 18.32 0.02
N PHE A 49 -4.89 18.33 -0.10
CA PHE A 49 -4.15 17.27 -0.77
C PHE A 49 -3.96 16.03 0.13
N GLY A 50 -4.89 15.09 -0.01
CA GLY A 50 -4.80 13.73 0.52
C GLY A 50 -4.88 13.62 2.04
N SER A 51 -5.28 12.45 2.52
CA SER A 51 -5.03 12.05 3.90
C SER A 51 -3.60 11.50 4.00
N SER A 52 -2.93 11.78 5.11
CA SER A 52 -1.69 11.08 5.43
C SER A 52 -1.99 9.59 5.61
N TRP A 53 -1.02 8.74 5.30
CA TRP A 53 -1.11 7.31 5.58
C TRP A 53 -1.43 7.05 7.07
N THR A 54 -0.94 7.91 7.97
CA THR A 54 -1.22 7.86 9.41
C THR A 54 -2.63 8.28 9.79
N ASP A 55 -3.39 8.94 8.91
CA ASP A 55 -4.76 9.37 9.22
C ASP A 55 -5.76 8.22 9.10
N ILE A 56 -5.40 7.16 8.37
CA ILE A 56 -6.23 5.96 8.22
C ILE A 56 -6.27 5.22 9.56
N SER A 57 -7.45 5.10 10.16
CA SER A 57 -7.65 4.63 11.54
C SER A 57 -6.93 3.31 11.88
N MET A 58 -6.92 2.36 10.94
CA MET A 58 -6.32 1.04 11.11
C MET A 58 -4.82 0.97 10.83
N HIS A 59 -4.20 2.03 10.31
CA HIS A 59 -2.75 2.03 10.12
C HIS A 59 -2.01 2.32 11.44
N PRO A 60 -0.85 1.67 11.67
CA PRO A 60 0.06 2.04 12.75
C PRO A 60 0.30 3.55 12.82
N LYS A 61 0.35 4.09 14.04
CA LYS A 61 0.54 5.53 14.27
C LYS A 61 2.00 5.89 14.57
N THR A 62 2.82 4.90 14.91
CA THR A 62 4.25 5.07 15.13
C THR A 62 5.02 4.89 13.82
N MET A 63 6.26 5.37 13.78
CA MET A 63 7.17 5.23 12.64
C MET A 63 8.42 4.46 13.06
N ASP A 64 8.22 3.25 13.56
CA ASP A 64 9.29 2.37 14.04
C ASP A 64 9.34 1.06 13.24
N VAL A 65 10.23 0.14 13.64
CA VAL A 65 10.43 -1.15 12.96
C VAL A 65 9.16 -2.01 12.94
N SER A 66 8.29 -1.90 13.96
CA SER A 66 7.02 -2.63 13.99
C SER A 66 6.08 -2.14 12.88
N THR A 67 6.07 -0.83 12.60
CA THR A 67 5.32 -0.26 11.47
C THR A 67 5.82 -0.81 10.14
N VAL A 68 7.14 -0.92 9.95
CA VAL A 68 7.72 -1.50 8.73
C VAL A 68 7.34 -2.97 8.57
N ARG A 69 7.38 -3.76 9.65
CA ARG A 69 6.95 -5.16 9.65
C ARG A 69 5.47 -5.31 9.36
N TRP A 70 4.64 -4.43 9.93
CA TRP A 70 3.20 -4.41 9.70
C TRP A 70 2.89 -4.13 8.24
N ILE A 71 3.54 -3.12 7.64
CA ILE A 71 3.40 -2.80 6.20
C ILE A 71 3.79 -4.01 5.37
N PHE A 72 4.96 -4.58 5.63
CA PHE A 72 5.44 -5.75 4.89
C PHE A 72 4.46 -6.93 4.96
N LEU A 73 3.94 -7.24 6.16
CA LEU A 73 2.97 -8.29 6.36
C LEU A 73 1.67 -8.01 5.59
N VAL A 74 1.08 -6.84 5.80
CA VAL A 74 -0.21 -6.47 5.19
C VAL A 74 -0.10 -6.45 3.68
N ASP A 75 0.96 -5.88 3.11
CA ASP A 75 1.17 -5.84 1.66
C ASP A 75 1.45 -7.23 1.08
N SER A 76 2.14 -8.12 1.82
CA SER A 76 2.35 -9.51 1.40
C SER A 76 1.06 -10.33 1.40
N LEU A 77 0.14 -10.01 2.31
CA LEU A 77 -1.18 -10.62 2.43
C LEU A 77 -2.25 -9.90 1.59
N ASN A 78 -1.96 -8.75 0.99
CA ASN A 78 -2.97 -7.95 0.32
C ASN A 78 -3.40 -8.62 -0.99
N PHE A 79 -4.40 -9.49 -0.91
CA PHE A 79 -5.09 -10.01 -2.08
C PHE A 79 -6.33 -9.18 -2.37
N SER A 80 -6.53 -8.82 -3.63
CA SER A 80 -7.63 -7.98 -4.10
C SER A 80 -9.01 -8.55 -3.73
N PHE A 81 -9.61 -8.06 -2.64
CA PHE A 81 -10.93 -8.48 -2.12
C PHE A 81 -12.12 -7.81 -2.84
N TRP A 82 -12.06 -7.68 -4.16
CA TRP A 82 -13.14 -7.05 -4.93
C TRP A 82 -14.15 -8.11 -5.36
N THR A 83 -15.03 -8.49 -4.44
CA THR A 83 -16.17 -9.37 -4.75
C THR A 83 -17.47 -8.63 -4.44
N GLU A 84 -18.38 -8.62 -5.41
CA GLU A 84 -19.68 -7.96 -5.29
C GLU A 84 -20.68 -8.77 -4.47
N THR A 85 -20.47 -10.09 -4.33
CA THR A 85 -21.47 -11.02 -3.80
C THR A 85 -21.15 -11.50 -2.39
N VAL A 86 -19.91 -11.92 -2.12
CA VAL A 86 -19.47 -12.42 -0.81
C VAL A 86 -18.25 -11.66 -0.38
N LYS A 87 -18.41 -10.80 0.63
CA LYS A 87 -17.33 -9.99 1.17
C LYS A 87 -16.74 -10.67 2.40
N TYR A 88 -15.41 -10.73 2.47
CA TYR A 88 -14.75 -11.02 3.72
C TYR A 88 -14.99 -9.84 4.69
N VAL A 89 -15.40 -10.17 5.91
CA VAL A 89 -15.85 -9.21 6.92
C VAL A 89 -15.12 -9.48 8.23
N VAL A 90 -14.64 -8.41 8.87
CA VAL A 90 -14.05 -8.47 10.22
C VAL A 90 -14.71 -7.43 11.10
N SER A 91 -15.27 -7.87 12.22
CA SER A 91 -15.71 -6.98 13.29
C SER A 91 -14.56 -6.70 14.26
N PHE A 92 -14.28 -5.42 14.49
CA PHE A 92 -13.20 -4.97 15.36
C PHE A 92 -13.53 -3.60 15.95
N ARG A 93 -13.28 -3.43 17.25
CA ARG A 93 -13.56 -2.18 18.00
C ARG A 93 -14.98 -1.62 17.81
N GLY A 94 -15.98 -2.50 17.67
CA GLY A 94 -17.39 -2.13 17.49
C GLY A 94 -17.78 -1.75 16.06
N GLU A 95 -16.84 -1.76 15.10
CA GLU A 95 -17.09 -1.49 13.70
C GLU A 95 -16.94 -2.75 12.85
N THR A 96 -17.57 -2.74 11.67
CA THR A 96 -17.49 -3.84 10.70
C THR A 96 -16.72 -3.39 9.47
N HIS A 97 -15.63 -4.08 9.17
CA HIS A 97 -14.72 -3.74 8.08
C HIS A 97 -14.82 -4.75 6.93
N THR A 98 -14.57 -4.29 5.70
CA THR A 98 -14.53 -5.10 4.48
C THR A 98 -13.30 -4.75 3.63
N GLY A 99 -12.97 -5.60 2.67
CA GLY A 99 -11.87 -5.36 1.73
C GLY A 99 -10.52 -5.22 2.44
N TYR A 100 -9.69 -4.29 1.97
CA TYR A 100 -8.40 -3.97 2.58
C TYR A 100 -8.52 -3.64 4.08
N MET A 101 -9.55 -2.91 4.50
CA MET A 101 -9.76 -2.57 5.90
C MET A 101 -10.07 -3.78 6.78
N ALA A 102 -10.68 -4.84 6.22
CA ALA A 102 -10.89 -6.09 6.97
C ALA A 102 -9.57 -6.81 7.27
N LEU A 103 -8.62 -6.81 6.33
CA LEU A 103 -7.29 -7.35 6.55
C LEU A 103 -6.56 -6.57 7.66
N CYS A 104 -6.55 -5.23 7.57
CA CYS A 104 -5.95 -4.40 8.60
C CYS A 104 -6.59 -4.65 9.98
N ALA A 105 -7.91 -4.76 10.04
CA ALA A 105 -8.64 -5.06 11.26
C ALA A 105 -8.28 -6.44 11.84
N ALA A 106 -8.14 -7.47 11.00
CA ALA A 106 -7.74 -8.81 11.44
C ALA A 106 -6.33 -8.82 12.04
N VAL A 107 -5.38 -8.17 11.36
CA VAL A 107 -3.99 -8.07 11.85
C VAL A 107 -3.94 -7.31 13.17
N ASN A 108 -4.59 -6.15 13.25
CA ASN A 108 -4.58 -5.35 14.48
C ASN A 108 -5.27 -6.06 15.64
N ARG A 109 -6.37 -6.78 15.38
CA ARG A 109 -7.06 -7.57 16.40
C ARG A 109 -6.16 -8.66 16.96
N ALA A 110 -5.45 -9.40 16.11
CA ALA A 110 -4.53 -10.43 16.55
C ALA A 110 -3.41 -9.86 17.44
N LEU A 111 -2.84 -8.71 17.05
CA LEU A 111 -1.82 -8.01 17.84
C LEU A 111 -2.37 -7.56 19.21
N GLU A 112 -3.60 -7.04 19.27
CA GLU A 112 -4.26 -6.67 20.53
C GLU A 112 -4.60 -7.87 21.41
N GLU A 113 -4.90 -9.02 20.82
CA GLU A 113 -5.15 -10.29 21.51
C GLU A 113 -3.85 -11.00 21.95
N GLY A 114 -2.67 -10.44 21.64
CA GLY A 114 -1.37 -10.94 22.07
C GLY A 114 -0.71 -11.93 21.11
N ILE A 115 -1.26 -12.10 19.90
CA ILE A 115 -0.64 -12.91 18.84
C ILE A 115 0.25 -11.98 18.01
N ASP A 116 1.57 -12.07 18.21
CA ASP A 116 2.53 -11.23 17.50
C ASP A 116 2.72 -11.68 16.04
N LEU A 117 1.79 -11.29 15.18
CA LEU A 117 1.88 -11.54 13.74
C LEU A 117 3.04 -10.80 13.07
N LEU A 118 3.70 -9.84 13.75
CA LEU A 118 4.86 -9.14 13.19
C LEU A 118 6.15 -9.96 13.34
N ASP A 119 6.12 -11.05 14.11
CA ASP A 119 7.19 -12.02 14.22
C ASP A 119 7.06 -13.11 13.14
N ALA A 120 8.07 -13.22 12.28
CA ALA A 120 8.14 -14.24 11.24
C ALA A 120 8.11 -15.68 11.80
N HIS A 121 8.60 -15.90 13.03
CA HIS A 121 8.51 -17.21 13.68
C HIS A 121 7.08 -17.58 14.03
N VAL A 122 6.25 -16.62 14.49
CA VAL A 122 4.83 -16.86 14.75
C VAL A 122 4.13 -17.20 13.44
N LEU A 123 4.35 -16.40 12.39
CA LEU A 123 3.80 -16.65 11.05
C LEU A 123 4.17 -18.03 10.48
N ALA A 124 5.44 -18.43 10.62
CA ALA A 124 5.91 -19.71 10.08
C ALA A 124 5.34 -20.93 10.82
N ASN A 125 4.88 -20.78 12.05
CA ASN A 125 4.36 -21.86 12.89
C ASN A 125 2.83 -21.80 13.10
N LEU A 126 2.15 -20.84 12.47
CA LEU A 126 0.70 -20.73 12.51
C LEU A 126 0.05 -21.94 11.80
N THR A 127 -0.83 -22.63 12.51
CA THR A 127 -1.64 -23.74 11.98
C THR A 127 -3.12 -23.42 12.09
N LEU A 128 -3.93 -24.04 11.24
CA LEU A 128 -5.39 -23.96 11.27
C LEU A 128 -6.00 -24.84 12.37
#